data_AF-A0A4R6BF15-F1
#
_entry.id   AF-A0A4R6BF15-F1
#
_cell.length_a   1.000
_cell.length_b   1.000
_cell.length_c   1.000
_cell.angle_alpha   90.00
_cell.angle_beta   90.00
_cell.angle_gamma   90.00
#
_symmetry.space_group_name_H-M   'P 1'
#
loop_
_entity.id
_entity.type
_entity.pdbx_description
1 polymer ?
#
loop_
_entity_poly.entity_id
_entity_poly.type
_entity_poly.pdbx_seq_one_letter_code
_entity_poly.pdbx_strand_id
1 'polypeptide(L)'
;MQIFRVDADHKISAQYLDNRRLSKQVLELYQIIRVCLAELKIIEGNTRYLHHPIVKQAYNNGKPYIIDLYNMLVEMDLEHQRRGGKRSPAFKEDLDVLADIIFANQEAFSHESLPPYYVYGDTRLEGETVYEAYQQLLHDKWLNDTTSPRCGFQPKKTDV
;
A
#
# COMPACT_ATOMS: atom_id res chain seq x y z
N MET A 1 -2.46 6.68 7.66
CA MET A 1 -2.17 5.86 6.48
C MET A 1 -0.89 6.36 5.84
N GLN A 2 -0.05 5.49 5.30
CA GLN A 2 1.11 5.88 4.47
C GLN A 2 1.15 4.95 3.26
N ILE A 3 1.80 5.37 2.19
CA ILE A 3 2.17 4.49 1.07
C ILE A 3 3.69 4.44 1.07
N PHE A 4 4.26 3.39 1.64
CA PHE A 4 5.72 3.22 1.67
C PHE A 4 6.19 2.82 0.28
N ARG A 5 6.73 3.79 -0.44
CA ARG A 5 7.25 3.60 -1.80
C ARG A 5 8.71 4.04 -1.82
N VAL A 6 9.63 3.08 -1.82
CA VAL A 6 11.09 3.32 -1.81
C VAL A 6 11.70 3.27 -3.20
N ASP A 7 10.90 2.93 -4.20
CA ASP A 7 11.28 2.84 -5.60
C ASP A 7 10.04 3.05 -6.49
N ALA A 8 10.24 3.49 -7.73
CA ALA A 8 9.18 3.60 -8.72
C ALA A 8 8.54 2.24 -9.02
N ASP A 9 9.34 1.16 -8.98
CA ASP A 9 8.90 -0.23 -9.12
C ASP A 9 8.26 -0.73 -7.81
N HIS A 10 6.99 -1.11 -7.91
CA HIS A 10 6.18 -1.62 -6.80
C HIS A 10 6.75 -2.90 -6.19
N LYS A 11 7.38 -3.75 -6.99
CA LYS A 11 7.99 -5.00 -6.55
C LYS A 11 9.22 -4.74 -5.70
N ILE A 12 10.07 -3.79 -6.11
CA ILE A 12 11.23 -3.36 -5.31
C ILE A 12 10.74 -2.80 -3.98
N SER A 13 9.70 -1.95 -4.01
CA SER A 13 9.10 -1.41 -2.79
C SER A 13 8.55 -2.50 -1.87
N ALA A 14 7.86 -3.51 -2.41
CA ALA A 14 7.33 -4.63 -1.63
C ALA A 14 8.44 -5.46 -0.99
N GLN A 15 9.51 -5.75 -1.73
CA GLN A 15 10.65 -6.51 -1.24
C GLN A 15 11.41 -5.77 -0.12
N TYR A 16 11.44 -4.44 -0.16
CA TYR A 16 12.15 -3.64 0.83
C TYR A 16 11.49 -3.67 2.22
N LEU A 17 10.16 -3.75 2.29
CA LEU A 17 9.44 -3.70 3.56
C LEU A 17 9.67 -4.94 4.41
N ASP A 18 9.68 -4.81 5.75
CA ASP A 18 9.54 -5.98 6.63
C ASP A 18 8.10 -6.52 6.61
N ASN A 19 7.92 -7.74 7.09
CA ASN A 19 6.63 -8.44 7.07
C ASN A 19 5.49 -7.70 7.77
N ARG A 20 5.77 -6.94 8.85
CA ARG A 20 4.74 -6.21 9.58
C ARG A 20 4.28 -5.00 8.77
N ARG A 21 5.22 -4.22 8.24
CA ARG A 21 4.92 -3.05 7.41
C ARG A 21 4.30 -3.48 6.08
N LEU A 22 4.77 -4.56 5.48
CA LEU A 22 4.20 -5.16 4.27
C LEU A 22 2.74 -5.60 4.47
N SER A 23 2.44 -6.36 5.53
CA SER A 23 1.07 -6.78 5.83
C SER A 23 0.13 -5.59 6.05
N LYS A 24 0.64 -4.53 6.68
CA LYS A 24 -0.09 -3.28 6.91
C LYS A 24 -0.31 -2.50 5.60
N GLN A 25 0.69 -2.43 4.72
CA GLN A 25 0.58 -1.72 3.44
C GLN A 25 -0.53 -2.29 2.55
N VAL A 26 -0.70 -3.61 2.51
CA VAL A 26 -1.82 -4.22 1.77
C VAL A 26 -3.18 -3.72 2.28
N LEU A 27 -3.36 -3.65 3.61
CA LEU A 27 -4.61 -3.15 4.20
C LEU A 27 -4.80 -1.65 3.97
N GLU A 28 -3.75 -0.85 4.09
CA GLU A 28 -3.83 0.60 3.87
C GLU A 28 -4.12 0.91 2.39
N LEU A 29 -3.49 0.22 1.44
CA LEU A 29 -3.77 0.37 0.00
C LEU A 29 -5.21 -0.04 -0.32
N TYR A 30 -5.67 -1.18 0.18
CA TYR A 30 -7.06 -1.62 0.03
C TYR A 30 -8.06 -0.54 0.52
N GLN A 31 -7.80 0.03 1.70
CA GLN A 31 -8.64 1.08 2.27
C GLN A 31 -8.62 2.37 1.43
N ILE A 32 -7.43 2.81 0.98
CA ILE A 32 -7.28 4.01 0.14
C ILE A 32 -8.07 3.86 -1.16
N ILE A 33 -7.93 2.71 -1.83
CA ILE A 33 -8.64 2.42 -3.08
C ILE A 33 -10.15 2.45 -2.84
N ARG A 34 -10.64 1.79 -1.79
CA ARG A 34 -12.08 1.77 -1.47
C ARG A 34 -12.64 3.15 -1.13
N VAL A 35 -11.88 4.01 -0.45
CA VAL A 35 -12.30 5.39 -0.19
C VAL A 35 -12.45 6.16 -1.51
N CYS A 36 -11.52 5.99 -2.45
CA CYS A 36 -11.60 6.63 -3.76
C CYS A 36 -12.81 6.12 -4.57
N LEU A 37 -13.05 4.80 -4.58
CA LEU A 37 -14.21 4.20 -5.25
C LEU A 37 -15.55 4.68 -4.63
N ALA A 38 -15.61 4.79 -3.30
CA ALA A 38 -16.79 5.28 -2.60
C ALA A 38 -17.05 6.76 -2.90
N GLU A 39 -16.01 7.59 -2.96
CA GLU A 39 -16.14 9.00 -3.34
C GLU A 39 -16.63 9.17 -4.79
N LEU A 40 -16.21 8.28 -5.69
CA LEU A 40 -16.74 8.21 -7.06
C LEU A 40 -18.16 7.61 -7.14
N LYS A 41 -18.74 7.18 -6.02
CA LYS A 41 -20.04 6.50 -5.92
C LYS A 41 -20.13 5.20 -6.74
N ILE A 42 -18.99 4.56 -7.01
CA ILE A 42 -18.92 3.26 -7.67
C ILE A 42 -19.33 2.15 -6.69
N ILE A 43 -19.00 2.34 -5.40
CA ILE A 43 -19.41 1.46 -4.32
C ILE A 43 -20.04 2.27 -3.19
N GLU A 44 -20.83 1.60 -2.36
CA GLU A 44 -21.15 2.14 -1.04
C GLU A 44 -19.93 2.03 -0.11
N GLY A 45 -19.62 3.10 0.62
CA GLY A 45 -18.46 3.11 1.49
C GLY A 45 -18.28 4.40 2.27
N ASN A 46 -17.30 4.39 3.17
CA ASN A 46 -17.00 5.51 4.04
C ASN A 46 -15.93 6.42 3.42
N THR A 47 -16.24 7.69 3.23
CA THR A 47 -15.34 8.71 2.67
C THR A 47 -14.62 9.56 3.73
N ARG A 48 -14.71 9.19 5.01
CA ARG A 48 -14.12 9.93 6.14
C ARG A 48 -12.65 10.25 5.95
N TYR A 49 -11.89 9.38 5.28
CA TYR A 49 -10.45 9.58 5.06
C TYR A 49 -10.09 10.42 3.84
N LEU A 50 -11.06 10.96 3.10
CA LEU A 50 -10.80 11.76 1.89
C LEU A 50 -9.90 13.00 2.16
N HIS A 51 -9.98 13.56 3.37
CA HIS A 51 -9.15 14.69 3.80
C HIS A 51 -7.70 14.29 4.15
N HIS A 52 -7.39 13.00 4.29
CA HIS A 52 -6.06 12.53 4.61
C HIS A 52 -5.12 12.83 3.43
N PRO A 53 -3.92 13.43 3.62
CA PRO A 53 -3.05 13.87 2.52
C PRO A 53 -2.77 12.80 1.47
N ILE A 54 -2.42 11.59 1.92
CA ILE A 54 -2.21 10.42 1.06
C ILE A 54 -3.45 10.05 0.24
N VAL A 55 -4.65 10.07 0.84
CA VAL A 55 -5.90 9.73 0.14
C VAL A 55 -6.27 10.84 -0.84
N LYS A 56 -6.07 12.10 -0.47
CA LYS A 56 -6.29 13.24 -1.36
C LYS A 56 -5.40 13.16 -2.60
N GLN A 57 -4.13 12.81 -2.41
CA GLN A 57 -3.19 12.59 -3.51
C GLN A 57 -3.62 11.42 -4.39
N ALA A 58 -4.00 10.29 -3.78
CA ALA A 58 -4.54 9.13 -4.49
C ALA A 58 -5.81 9.45 -5.30
N TYR A 59 -6.69 10.30 -4.74
CA TYR A 59 -7.96 10.66 -5.35
C TYR A 59 -7.81 11.61 -6.56
N ASN A 60 -6.74 12.40 -6.59
CA ASN A 60 -6.33 13.21 -7.74
C ASN A 60 -7.49 14.01 -8.37
N ASN A 61 -8.14 14.84 -7.55
CA ASN A 61 -9.20 15.76 -7.98
C ASN A 61 -10.32 15.09 -8.81
N GLY A 62 -10.70 13.86 -8.48
CA GLY A 62 -11.77 13.12 -9.16
C GLY A 62 -11.30 12.18 -10.27
N LYS A 63 -9.99 12.09 -10.52
CA LYS A 63 -9.41 11.13 -11.47
C LYS A 63 -8.36 10.26 -10.76
N PRO A 64 -8.77 9.35 -9.88
CA PRO A 64 -7.87 8.70 -8.93
C PRO A 64 -6.88 7.75 -9.60
N TYR A 65 -5.70 7.59 -9.00
CA TYR A 65 -4.64 6.67 -9.45
C TYR A 65 -4.90 5.20 -9.06
N ILE A 66 -6.15 4.74 -9.17
CA ILE A 66 -6.59 3.43 -8.67
C ILE A 66 -5.84 2.28 -9.36
N ILE A 67 -5.56 2.38 -10.66
CA ILE A 67 -4.88 1.32 -11.42
C ILE A 67 -3.47 1.10 -10.86
N ASP A 68 -2.69 2.18 -10.70
CA ASP A 68 -1.34 2.10 -10.15
C ASP A 68 -1.32 1.64 -8.68
N LEU A 69 -2.24 2.15 -7.86
CA LEU A 69 -2.41 1.73 -6.47
C LEU A 69 -2.77 0.24 -6.34
N TYR A 70 -3.60 -0.27 -7.25
CA TYR A 70 -3.98 -1.67 -7.28
C TYR A 70 -2.80 -2.56 -7.70
N ASN A 71 -2.02 -2.16 -8.70
CA ASN A 71 -0.78 -2.86 -9.06
C ASN A 71 0.19 -2.91 -7.87
N MET A 72 0.32 -1.80 -7.13
CA MET A 72 1.11 -1.77 -5.92
C MET A 72 0.57 -2.71 -4.84
N LEU A 73 -0.75 -2.74 -4.63
CA LEU A 73 -1.40 -3.66 -3.69
C LEU A 73 -1.08 -5.11 -4.03
N VAL A 74 -1.21 -5.48 -5.31
CA VAL A 74 -0.94 -6.85 -5.78
C VAL A 74 0.51 -7.25 -5.49
N GLU A 75 1.49 -6.43 -5.85
CA GLU A 75 2.92 -6.73 -5.56
C GLU A 75 3.20 -6.85 -4.06
N MET A 76 2.59 -5.98 -3.24
CA MET A 76 2.71 -6.03 -1.78
C MET A 76 2.11 -7.32 -1.20
N ASP A 77 0.97 -7.77 -1.73
CA ASP A 77 0.32 -8.98 -1.25
C ASP A 77 1.02 -10.25 -1.75
N LEU A 78 1.49 -10.27 -3.00
CA LEU A 78 2.31 -11.35 -3.54
C LEU A 78 3.57 -11.56 -2.69
N GLU A 79 4.28 -10.49 -2.38
CA GLU A 79 5.47 -10.57 -1.53
C GLU A 79 5.11 -11.00 -0.10
N HIS A 80 3.98 -10.53 0.44
CA HIS A 80 3.51 -10.95 1.76
C HIS A 80 3.26 -12.45 1.81
N GLN A 81 2.55 -12.99 0.82
CA GLN A 81 2.23 -14.41 0.71
C GLN A 81 3.50 -15.23 0.47
N ARG A 82 4.42 -14.77 -0.39
CA ARG A 82 5.72 -15.41 -0.64
C ARG A 82 6.54 -15.61 0.64
N ARG A 83 6.41 -14.69 1.60
CA ARG A 83 7.08 -14.75 2.92
C ARG A 83 6.31 -15.55 3.98
N GLY A 84 5.27 -16.29 3.58
CA GLY A 84 4.43 -17.09 4.48
C GLY A 84 3.36 -16.27 5.21
N GLY A 85 3.09 -15.05 4.76
CA GLY A 85 1.94 -14.26 5.18
C GLY A 85 0.63 -14.97 4.83
N LYS A 86 -0.31 -15.00 5.76
CA LYS A 86 -1.63 -15.63 5.57
C LYS A 86 -2.71 -14.56 5.45
N ARG A 87 -3.59 -14.73 4.47
CA ARG A 87 -4.84 -13.98 4.35
C ARG A 87 -6.02 -14.86 4.75
N SER A 88 -7.00 -14.26 5.42
CA SER A 88 -8.28 -14.93 5.64
C SER A 88 -8.97 -15.19 4.30
N PRO A 89 -9.78 -16.26 4.18
CA PRO A 89 -10.57 -16.49 2.96
C PRO A 89 -11.42 -15.29 2.57
N ALA A 90 -12.09 -14.66 3.54
CA ALA A 90 -12.91 -13.47 3.31
C ALA A 90 -12.11 -12.31 2.70
N PHE A 91 -10.89 -12.05 3.16
CA PHE A 91 -10.09 -10.95 2.59
C PHE A 91 -9.58 -11.27 1.18
N LYS A 92 -9.41 -12.55 0.83
CA LYS A 92 -9.07 -12.92 -0.56
C LYS A 92 -10.24 -12.64 -1.49
N GLU A 93 -11.45 -13.04 -1.09
CA GLU A 93 -12.68 -12.73 -1.81
C GLU A 93 -12.89 -11.22 -1.95
N ASP A 94 -12.62 -10.44 -0.89
CA ASP A 94 -12.66 -8.97 -0.96
C ASP A 94 -11.69 -8.40 -2.01
N LEU A 95 -10.50 -9.00 -2.20
CA LEU A 95 -9.53 -8.57 -3.22
C LEU A 95 -9.97 -8.96 -4.63
N ASP A 96 -10.56 -10.14 -4.80
CA ASP A 96 -11.08 -10.60 -6.09
C ASP A 96 -12.23 -9.68 -6.55
N VAL A 97 -13.19 -9.40 -5.66
CA VAL A 97 -14.29 -8.45 -5.93
C VAL A 97 -13.76 -7.05 -6.21
N LEU A 98 -12.73 -6.60 -5.48
CA LEU A 98 -12.11 -5.31 -5.73
C LEU A 98 -11.52 -5.24 -7.14
N ALA A 99 -10.84 -6.29 -7.59
CA ALA A 99 -10.28 -6.38 -8.93
C ALA A 99 -11.36 -6.22 -10.00
N ASP A 100 -12.46 -6.97 -9.87
CA ASP A 100 -13.58 -6.94 -10.81
C ASP A 100 -14.18 -5.53 -10.93
N ILE A 101 -14.40 -4.85 -9.79
CA ILE A 101 -14.90 -3.48 -9.75
C ILE A 101 -13.94 -2.52 -10.46
N ILE A 102 -12.63 -2.66 -10.22
CA ILE A 102 -11.61 -1.80 -10.83
C ILE A 102 -11.60 -1.98 -12.34
N PHE A 103 -11.55 -3.23 -12.84
CA PHE A 103 -11.52 -3.49 -14.27
C PHE A 103 -12.79 -3.04 -14.98
N ALA A 104 -13.96 -3.22 -14.37
CA ALA A 104 -15.23 -2.77 -14.93
C ALA A 104 -15.36 -1.24 -15.04
N ASN A 105 -14.59 -0.47 -14.24
CA ASN A 105 -14.70 0.99 -14.14
C ASN A 105 -13.41 1.72 -14.52
N GLN A 106 -12.46 1.05 -15.19
CA GLN A 106 -11.11 1.57 -15.42
C GLN A 106 -11.08 2.94 -16.14
N GLU A 107 -12.06 3.22 -17.00
CA GLU A 107 -12.19 4.49 -17.72
C GLU A 107 -12.41 5.71 -16.81
N ALA A 108 -12.88 5.49 -15.56
CA ALA A 108 -13.07 6.54 -14.58
C ALA A 108 -11.77 6.95 -13.86
N PHE A 109 -10.66 6.23 -14.10
CA PHE A 109 -9.42 6.37 -13.34
C PHE A 109 -8.31 7.05 -14.15
N SER A 110 -7.24 7.44 -13.46
CA SER A 110 -6.00 7.83 -14.14
C SER A 110 -5.25 6.59 -14.62
N HIS A 111 -4.72 6.66 -15.84
CA HIS A 111 -3.78 5.68 -16.40
C HIS A 111 -2.31 6.09 -16.18
N GLU A 112 -2.07 7.25 -15.59
CA GLU A 112 -0.73 7.65 -15.13
C GLU A 112 -0.39 6.94 -13.82
N SER A 113 0.90 6.79 -13.53
CA SER A 113 1.35 6.33 -12.21
C SER A 113 1.07 7.39 -11.15
N LEU A 114 0.80 6.95 -9.91
CA LEU A 114 0.76 7.84 -8.77
C LEU A 114 2.11 8.56 -8.64
N PRO A 115 2.17 9.89 -8.62
CA PRO A 115 3.42 10.60 -8.38
C PRO A 115 3.96 10.25 -6.99
N PRO A 116 5.29 10.07 -6.83
CA PRO A 116 5.87 9.79 -5.53
C PRO A 116 5.56 10.95 -4.57
N TYR A 117 4.98 10.60 -3.41
CA TYR A 117 4.54 11.55 -2.41
C TYR A 117 4.86 11.06 -0.99
N TYR A 118 5.52 11.92 -0.22
CA TYR A 118 5.92 11.64 1.16
C TYR A 118 5.21 12.59 2.11
N VAL A 119 4.62 12.04 3.17
CA VAL A 119 4.12 12.81 4.31
C VAL A 119 4.47 12.10 5.62
N TYR A 120 5.23 12.79 6.48
CA TYR A 120 5.55 12.32 7.81
C TYR A 120 5.83 13.50 8.76
N GLY A 121 5.09 13.59 9.85
CA GLY A 121 5.09 14.79 10.69
C GLY A 121 4.67 16.01 9.87
N ASP A 122 5.47 17.07 9.92
CA ASP A 122 5.26 18.30 9.14
C ASP A 122 5.92 18.25 7.75
N THR A 123 6.73 17.23 7.48
CA THR A 123 7.48 17.09 6.22
C THR A 123 6.57 16.61 5.10
N ARG A 124 6.64 17.29 3.95
CA ARG A 124 5.99 16.91 2.70
C ARG A 124 6.99 16.99 1.56
N LEU A 125 7.16 15.89 0.82
CA LEU A 125 8.08 15.83 -0.33
C LEU A 125 7.37 15.24 -1.55
N GLU A 126 7.85 15.64 -2.71
CA GLU A 126 7.40 15.19 -4.04
C GLU A 126 8.63 14.89 -4.91
N GLY A 127 8.42 14.14 -6.00
CA GLY A 127 9.49 13.75 -6.92
C GLY A 127 10.44 12.70 -6.33
N GLU A 128 11.59 12.51 -6.98
CA GLU A 128 12.53 11.40 -6.69
C GLU A 128 13.05 11.37 -5.24
N THR A 129 13.15 12.54 -4.59
CA THR A 129 13.59 12.64 -3.18
C THR A 129 12.70 11.89 -2.18
N VAL A 130 11.47 11.59 -2.57
CA VAL A 130 10.52 10.80 -1.78
C VAL A 130 11.04 9.38 -1.52
N TYR A 131 11.70 8.77 -2.52
CA TYR A 131 12.18 7.39 -2.41
C TYR A 131 13.23 7.27 -1.30
N GLU A 132 14.23 8.16 -1.31
CA GLU A 132 15.26 8.27 -0.29
C GLU A 132 14.65 8.58 1.09
N ALA A 133 13.66 9.48 1.15
CA ALA A 133 12.98 9.82 2.40
C ALA A 133 12.23 8.62 3.00
N TYR A 134 11.61 7.76 2.18
CA TYR A 134 10.99 6.54 2.66
C TYR A 134 12.00 5.48 3.07
N GLN A 135 13.13 5.33 2.36
CA GLN A 135 14.22 4.44 2.77
C GLN A 135 14.75 4.84 4.15
N GLN A 136 15.04 6.11 4.36
CA GLN A 136 15.50 6.63 5.66
C GLN A 136 14.45 6.41 6.75
N LEU A 137 13.19 6.77 6.48
CA LEU A 137 12.11 6.59 7.45
C LEU A 137 11.95 5.12 7.87
N LEU A 138 12.07 4.19 6.92
CA LEU A 138 11.98 2.76 7.21
C LEU A 138 13.21 2.27 8.00
N HIS A 139 14.40 2.72 7.65
CA HIS A 139 15.62 2.44 8.39
C HIS A 139 15.52 2.87 9.86
N ASP A 140 15.13 4.12 10.10
CA ASP A 140 14.93 4.66 11.45
C ASP A 140 13.88 3.85 12.23
N LYS A 141 12.79 3.50 11.53
CA LYS A 141 11.73 2.67 12.08
C LYS A 141 12.19 1.26 12.44
N TRP A 142 13.19 0.70 11.76
CA TRP A 142 13.76 -0.61 12.09
C TRP A 142 14.74 -0.56 13.24
N LEU A 143 15.62 0.46 13.29
CA LEU A 143 16.55 0.66 14.40
C LEU A 143 15.83 0.81 15.74
N ASN A 144 14.64 1.39 15.72
CA ASN A 144 13.82 1.62 16.91
C ASN A 144 12.70 0.57 17.09
N ASP A 145 12.72 -0.54 16.33
CA ASP A 145 11.65 -1.53 16.38
C ASP A 145 11.79 -2.43 17.61
N THR A 146 10.92 -2.24 18.60
CA THR A 146 10.86 -3.07 19.82
C THR A 146 9.89 -4.23 19.70
N THR A 147 9.20 -4.36 18.56
CA THR A 147 8.15 -5.38 18.38
C THR A 147 8.68 -6.51 17.51
N SER A 148 8.42 -7.75 17.92
CA SER A 148 8.77 -8.94 17.12
C SER A 148 8.15 -8.90 15.71
N PRO A 149 8.86 -9.40 14.67
CA PRO A 149 8.33 -9.47 13.32
C PRO A 149 7.00 -10.24 13.28
N ARG A 150 6.04 -9.75 12.47
CA ARG A 150 4.87 -10.56 12.11
C ARG A 150 5.28 -11.55 11.02
N CYS A 151 4.61 -12.70 10.99
CA CYS A 151 4.93 -13.91 10.22
C CYS A 151 5.99 -14.78 10.92
N GLY A 152 5.62 -16.03 11.17
CA GLY A 152 6.36 -17.02 11.96
C GLY A 152 7.68 -17.43 11.32
N PHE A 153 8.64 -16.51 11.33
CA PHE A 153 10.03 -16.83 11.09
C PHE A 153 10.46 -17.84 12.15
N GLN A 154 10.51 -19.12 11.76
CA GLN A 154 11.23 -20.11 12.53
C GLN A 154 12.69 -20.00 12.09
N PRO A 155 13.61 -19.52 12.94
CA PRO A 155 15.02 -19.69 12.64
C PRO A 155 15.25 -21.18 12.39
N LYS A 156 15.97 -21.53 11.31
CA LYS A 156 16.44 -22.90 11.13
C LYS A 156 17.12 -23.29 12.45
N LYS A 157 16.59 -24.33 13.11
CA LYS A 157 17.33 -24.97 14.20
C LYS A 157 18.66 -25.37 13.59
N THR A 158 19.73 -24.74 14.03
CA THR A 158 21.06 -25.25 13.82
C THR A 158 21.12 -26.50 14.69
N ASP A 159 21.12 -27.67 14.05
CA ASP A 159 21.36 -28.91 14.75
C ASP A 159 22.75 -28.81 15.38
N VAL A 160 22.79 -28.75 16.72
CA VAL A 160 23.99 -28.89 17.55
C VAL A 160 23.96 -30.28 18.14
#